data_AF-A0AAW7K6B0-F1
#
_entry.id   AF-A0AAW7K6B0-F1
#
_cell.length_a   1.000
_cell.length_b   1.000
_cell.length_c   1.000
_cell.angle_alpha   90.00
_cell.angle_beta   90.00
_cell.angle_gamma   90.00
#
_symmetry.space_group_name_H-M   'P 1'
#
loop_
_entity.id
_entity.type
_entity.pdbx_description
1 polymer ?
#
loop_
_entity_poly.entity_id
_entity_poly.type
_entity_poly.pdbx_seq_one_letter_code
_entity_poly.pdbx_strand_id
1 'polypeptide(L)' 'MNIIYFDYIEGFGINANVGIDWDFYRSFDELIKECSAHFNDNFILAPTTACSGAFIGYREFYYDR' A
#
# COMPACT_ATOMS: atom_id res chain seq x y z
N MET A 1 -15.67 3.28 -1.76
CA MET A 1 -14.64 2.36 -1.25
C MET A 1 -13.79 1.95 -2.44
N ASN A 2 -12.57 2.45 -2.53
CA ASN A 2 -11.62 2.14 -3.59
C ASN A 2 -10.69 1.03 -3.12
N ILE A 3 -10.47 0.01 -3.95
CA ILE A 3 -9.52 -1.06 -3.66
C ILE A 3 -8.23 -0.74 -4.40
N ILE A 4 -7.17 -0.49 -3.65
CA ILE A 4 -5.86 -0.17 -4.19
C ILE A 4 -5.01 -1.43 -4.14
N TYR A 5 -4.76 -1.99 -5.31
CA TYR A 5 -3.90 -3.15 -5.42
C TYR A 5 -2.44 -2.73 -5.31
N PHE A 6 -1.66 -3.49 -4.54
CA PHE A 6 -0.24 -3.23 -4.40
C PHE A 6 0.59 -4.52 -4.43
N ASP A 7 1.86 -4.38 -4.76
CA ASP A 7 2.89 -5.38 -4.59
C ASP A 7 4.03 -4.79 -3.75
N TYR A 8 4.33 -5.44 -2.62
CA TYR A 8 5.40 -5.01 -1.73
C TYR A 8 6.69 -5.74 -2.11
N ILE A 9 7.71 -4.97 -2.45
CA ILE A 9 9.02 -5.46 -2.86
C ILE A 9 9.98 -5.22 -1.70
N GLU A 10 10.30 -6.29 -0.97
CA GLU A 10 11.15 -6.23 0.22
C GLU A 10 12.50 -5.56 -0.07
N GLY A 11 12.83 -4.53 0.71
CA GLY A 11 14.06 -3.74 0.55
C GLY A 11 14.02 -2.67 -0.55
N PHE A 12 12.92 -2.55 -1.32
CA PHE A 12 12.79 -1.58 -2.40
C PHE A 12 11.64 -0.60 -2.15
N GLY A 13 10.41 -1.09 -2.00
CA GLY A 13 9.23 -0.23 -1.89
C GLY A 13 7.95 -0.94 -2.28
N ILE A 14 6.98 -0.18 -2.78
CA ILE A 14 5.64 -0.66 -3.09
C ILE A 14 5.28 -0.20 -4.49
N ASN A 15 4.91 -1.14 -5.34
CA ASN A 15 4.27 -0.84 -6.62
C ASN A 15 2.75 -0.87 -6.39
N ALA A 16 2.02 0.20 -6.67
CA ALA A 16 0.58 0.27 -6.40
C ALA A 16 -0.20 0.91 -7.55
N ASN A 17 -1.43 0.44 -7.76
CA ASN A 17 -2.35 1.01 -8.74
C ASN A 17 -3.24 2.05 -8.06
N VAL A 18 -2.82 3.30 -8.09
CA VAL A 18 -3.56 4.44 -7.53
C VAL A 18 -4.20 5.21 -8.69
N GLY A 19 -5.49 4.95 -8.95
CA GLY A 19 -6.22 5.60 -10.03
C GLY A 19 -6.18 4.82 -11.35
N ILE A 20 -5.42 5.28 -12.33
CA ILE A 20 -5.42 4.72 -13.70
C ILE A 20 -4.16 3.88 -13.96
N ASP A 21 -3.02 4.27 -13.39
CA ASP A 21 -1.71 3.66 -13.65
C ASP A 21 -1.07 3.08 -12.39
N TRP A 22 -0.08 2.21 -12.62
CA TRP A 22 0.80 1.69 -11.57
C TRP A 22 1.95 2.66 -11.33
N ASP A 23 2.13 3.03 -10.06
CA ASP A 23 3.21 3.91 -9.63
C ASP A 23 3.99 3.31 -8.46
N PHE A 24 5.22 3.77 -8.28
CA PHE A 24 6.15 3.28 -7.27
C PHE A 24 6.27 4.23 -6.09
N TYR A 25 6.08 3.69 -4.89
CA TYR A 25 6.14 4.39 -3.62
C TYR A 25 7.25 3.80 -2.75
N ARG A 26 8.03 4.64 -2.07
CA ARG A 26 9.16 4.20 -1.24
C ARG A 26 8.73 3.60 0.09
N SER A 27 7.56 3.98 0.58
CA SER A 27 6.98 3.49 1.84
C SER A 27 5.45 3.49 1.79
N PHE A 28 4.83 2.80 2.74
CA PHE A 28 3.37 2.80 2.83
C PHE A 28 2.85 4.18 3.22
N ASP A 29 3.60 4.97 3.99
CA ASP A 29 3.22 6.36 4.29
C ASP A 29 3.06 7.21 3.03
N GLU A 30 3.96 7.05 2.06
CA GLU A 30 3.89 7.77 0.78
C GLU A 30 2.65 7.32 -0.02
N LEU A 31 2.41 6.00 -0.09
CA LEU A 31 1.22 5.44 -0.72
C LEU A 31 -0.08 5.90 -0.04
N ILE A 32 -0.13 5.87 1.30
CA ILE A 32 -1.30 6.29 2.09
C ILE A 32 -1.58 7.76 1.85
N LYS A 33 -0.56 8.61 1.87
CA LYS A 33 -0.71 10.04 1.60
C LYS A 33 -1.30 10.30 0.21
N GLU A 34 -0.82 9.58 -0.80
CA GLU A 34 -1.35 9.69 -2.16
C GLU A 34 -2.80 9.18 -2.22
N CYS A 35 -3.08 8.01 -1.65
CA CYS A 35 -4.44 7.47 -1.58
C CYS A 35 -5.42 8.40 -0.88
N SER A 36 -5.00 9.03 0.23
CA SER A 36 -5.79 10.02 0.95
C SER A 36 -6.04 11.28 0.12
N ALA A 37 -5.08 11.71 -0.71
CA ALA A 37 -5.27 12.85 -1.60
C ALA A 37 -6.32 12.58 -2.70
N HIS A 38 -6.38 11.36 -3.23
CA HIS A 38 -7.33 10.99 -4.29
C HIS A 38 -8.69 10.52 -3.77
N PHE A 39 -8.70 9.79 -2.65
CA PHE A 39 -9.87 9.03 -2.18
C PHE A 39 -10.31 9.41 -0.76
N ASN A 40 -9.63 10.37 -0.11
CA ASN A 40 -9.82 10.66 1.32
C ASN A 40 -9.64 9.37 2.15
N ASP A 41 -10.44 9.11 3.16
CA ASP A 41 -10.38 7.85 3.93
C ASP A 41 -11.17 6.68 3.30
N ASN A 42 -11.61 6.82 2.05
CA ASN A 42 -12.51 5.85 1.40
C ASN A 42 -11.76 4.83 0.51
N PHE A 43 -10.70 4.23 1.04
CA PHE A 43 -9.91 3.22 0.34
C PHE A 43 -9.46 2.06 1.25
N ILE A 44 -9.11 0.95 0.64
CA ILE A 44 -8.44 -0.19 1.27
C ILE A 44 -7.24 -0.62 0.42
N LEU A 45 -6.17 -1.04 1.08
CA LEU A 45 -5.01 -1.60 0.40
C LEU A 45 -5.16 -3.13 0.31
N ALA A 46 -4.98 -3.68 -0.90
CA ALA A 46 -5.07 -5.10 -1.17
C ALA A 46 -3.77 -5.63 -1.80
N PRO A 47 -3.02 -6.51 -1.11
CA PRO A 47 -1.82 -7.11 -1.70
C PRO A 47 -2.19 -8.04 -2.87
N THR A 48 -1.45 -7.97 -3.96
CA THR A 48 -1.62 -8.85 -5.14
C THR A 48 -0.99 -10.22 -4.97
N THR A 49 -0.03 -10.35 -4.06
CA THR A 49 0.76 -11.57 -3.84
C THR A 49 0.29 -12.40 -2.65
N ALA A 50 -0.59 -11.87 -1.80
CA ALA A 50 -1.09 -12.62 -0.65
C ALA A 50 -2.16 -13.64 -1.07
N CYS A 51 -2.00 -14.89 -0.63
CA CYS A 51 -3.05 -15.90 -0.76
C CYS A 51 -4.26 -15.53 0.11
N SER A 52 -5.47 -15.78 -0.40
CA SER A 52 -6.72 -15.57 0.33
C SER A 52 -6.67 -16.24 1.72
N GLY A 53 -7.04 -15.48 2.77
CA GLY A 53 -7.02 -15.95 4.17
C GLY A 53 -5.74 -15.59 4.94
N ALA A 54 -4.69 -15.12 4.29
CA ALA A 54 -3.53 -14.55 4.96
C ALA A 54 -3.79 -13.05 5.24
N PHE A 55 -4.21 -12.73 6.46
CA PHE A 55 -4.23 -11.33 6.90
C PHE A 55 -2.79 -10.88 7.12
N ILE A 56 -2.25 -10.15 6.15
CA ILE A 56 -0.97 -9.46 6.29
C ILE A 56 -1.29 -8.03 6.74
N GLY A 57 -1.32 -7.83 8.05
CA GLY A 57 -1.38 -6.49 8.62
C GLY A 57 -0.03 -5.80 8.43
N TYR A 58 -0.03 -4.60 7.85
CA TYR A 58 1.17 -3.77 7.83
C TYR A 58 1.35 -3.11 9.20
N ARG A 59 2.50 -3.34 9.83
CA ARG A 59 2.94 -2.61 11.02
C ARG A 59 4.37 -2.15 10.79
N GLU A 60 4.57 -0.84 10.65
CA GLU A 60 5.92 -0.29 10.69
C GLU A 60 6.53 -0.58 12.07
N PHE A 61 7.63 -1.31 12.08
CA PHE A 61 8.48 -1.41 13.25
C PHE A 61 9.40 -0.18 13.26
N TYR A 62 9.05 0.82 14.06
CA TYR A 62 10.01 1.85 14.45
C TYR A 62 11.06 1.19 15.33
N TYR A 63 12.28 1.00 14.80
CA TYR A 63 13.43 0.74 15.66
C TYR A 63 13.80 2.06 16.34
N ASP A 64 13.40 2.23 17.60
CA ASP A 64 14.01 3.22 18.49
C ASP A 64 15.50 2.88 18.61
N ARG A 65 16.35 3.79 18.14
CA ARG A 65 17.80 3.81 18.43
C ARG A 65 18.09 4.83 19.51
#